data_AF-A0A662IZX4-F1
#
_entry.id   AF-A0A662IZX4-F1
#
_cell.length_a   1.000
_cell.length_b   1.000
_cell.length_c   1.000
_cell.angle_alpha   90.00
_cell.angle_beta   90.00
_cell.angle_gamma   90.00
#
_symmetry.space_group_name_H-M   'P 1'
#
loop_
_entity.id
_entity.type
_entity.pdbx_description
1 polymer ?
#
loop_
_entity_poly.entity_id
_entity_poly.type
_entity_poly.pdbx_seq_one_letter_code
_entity_poly.pdbx_strand_id
1 'polypeptide(L)' 'MSEDLDKEIESLSYPEAPKIVTSEVPGPKSKEYLARVYEKETVTLLAPYVIPFVWEEAKGATIKDPDGNTFIDMPAGV' A
#
# COMPACT_ATOMS: atom_id res chain seq x y z
N MET A 1 9.93 21.70 -17.90
CA MET A 1 10.67 21.10 -16.77
C MET A 1 11.93 20.48 -17.37
N SER A 2 13.06 20.43 -16.65
CA SER A 2 14.28 19.80 -17.17
C SER A 2 14.14 18.29 -17.13
N GLU A 3 14.67 17.56 -18.12
CA GLU A 3 14.58 16.09 -18.19
C GLU A 3 15.14 15.40 -16.93
N ASP A 4 16.12 16.02 -16.27
CA ASP A 4 16.69 15.50 -15.02
C ASP A 4 15.68 15.52 -13.87
N LEU A 5 14.82 16.55 -13.82
CA LEU A 5 13.79 16.68 -12.79
C LEU A 5 12.69 15.65 -12.99
N ASP A 6 12.31 15.37 -14.24
CA ASP A 6 11.28 14.38 -14.55
C ASP A 6 11.75 12.97 -14.13
N LYS A 7 13.02 12.62 -14.40
CA LYS A 7 13.63 11.37 -13.93
C LYS A 7 13.72 11.27 -12.41
N GLU A 8 14.05 12.37 -11.74
CA GLU A 8 14.09 12.42 -10.28
C GLU A 8 12.69 12.14 -9.71
N ILE A 9 11.65 12.80 -10.23
CA ILE A 9 10.26 12.61 -9.80
C ILE A 9 9.77 11.19 -10.07
N GLU A 10 10.02 10.64 -11.26
CA GLU A 10 9.66 9.25 -11.59
C GLU A 10 10.32 8.26 -10.61
N SER A 11 11.58 8.51 -10.23
CA SER A 11 12.30 7.66 -9.29
C SER A 11 11.70 7.64 -7.89
N LEU A 12 10.84 8.62 -7.54
CA LEU A 12 10.16 8.67 -6.25
C LEU A 12 9.00 7.67 -6.15
N SER A 13 8.54 7.06 -7.24
CA SER A 13 7.47 6.05 -7.20
C SER A 13 7.99 4.68 -7.60
N TYR A 14 7.24 3.61 -7.30
CA TYR A 14 7.51 2.29 -7.85
C TYR A 14 7.19 2.29 -9.35
N PRO A 15 8.19 2.08 -10.24
CA PRO A 15 7.97 2.20 -11.70
C PRO A 15 6.96 1.19 -12.25
N GLU A 16 6.79 0.05 -11.59
CA GLU A 16 5.86 -1.00 -11.97
C GLU A 16 4.43 -0.79 -11.46
N ALA A 17 4.18 0.24 -10.64
CA ALA A 17 2.86 0.46 -10.08
C ALA A 17 1.85 0.96 -11.14
N PRO A 18 0.59 0.50 -11.09
CA PRO A 18 0.06 -0.53 -10.18
C PRO A 18 0.38 -1.95 -10.65
N LYS A 19 0.74 -2.84 -9.72
CA LYS A 19 1.00 -4.26 -10.00
C LYS A 19 0.48 -5.16 -8.89
N ILE A 20 -0.44 -6.06 -9.26
CA ILE A 20 -0.93 -7.12 -8.39
C ILE A 20 -0.25 -8.43 -8.77
N VAL A 21 0.47 -9.02 -7.81
CA VAL A 21 1.21 -10.29 -7.97
C VAL A 21 0.56 -11.46 -7.23
N THR A 22 -0.40 -11.17 -6.34
CA THR A 22 -1.20 -12.18 -5.65
C THR A 22 -2.46 -12.57 -6.43
N SER A 23 -3.00 -13.77 -6.17
CA SER A 23 -4.29 -14.21 -6.74
C SER A 23 -5.50 -13.50 -6.13
N GLU A 24 -5.33 -12.90 -4.97
CA GLU A 24 -6.36 -12.18 -4.22
C GLU A 24 -5.73 -11.01 -3.46
N VAL A 25 -6.52 -9.96 -3.24
CA VAL A 25 -6.19 -8.82 -2.39
C VAL A 25 -7.30 -8.70 -1.34
N PRO A 26 -7.00 -8.78 -0.03
CA PRO A 26 -5.67 -8.79 0.59
C PRO A 26 -4.97 -10.14 0.41
N GLY A 27 -3.64 -10.14 0.27
CA GLY A 27 -2.83 -11.36 0.20
C GLY A 27 -2.63 -12.04 1.57
N PRO A 28 -1.97 -13.22 1.61
CA PRO A 28 -1.83 -14.02 2.83
C PRO A 28 -1.12 -13.29 3.97
N LYS A 29 -0.06 -12.50 3.70
CA LYS A 29 0.62 -11.74 4.75
C LYS A 29 -0.23 -10.57 5.23
N SER A 30 -0.87 -9.84 4.32
CA SER A 30 -1.80 -8.76 4.69
C SER A 30 -2.93 -9.28 5.58
N LYS A 31 -3.49 -10.46 5.25
CA LYS A 31 -4.50 -11.13 6.09
C LYS A 31 -3.97 -11.47 7.50
N GLU A 32 -2.72 -11.92 7.61
CA GLU A 32 -2.10 -12.18 8.92
C GLU A 32 -1.98 -10.91 9.77
N TYR A 33 -1.55 -9.78 9.17
CA TYR A 33 -1.47 -8.50 9.88
C TYR A 33 -2.85 -7.99 10.30
N LEU A 34 -3.84 -8.06 9.41
CA LEU A 34 -5.22 -7.68 9.72
C LEU A 34 -5.81 -8.52 10.86
N ALA A 35 -5.54 -9.84 10.88
CA ALA A 35 -5.99 -10.70 11.97
C ALA A 35 -5.44 -10.26 13.33
N ARG A 36 -4.15 -9.85 13.38
CA ARG A 36 -3.54 -9.31 14.60
C ARG A 36 -4.18 -7.99 15.03
N VAL A 37 -4.57 -7.15 14.07
CA VAL A 37 -5.30 -5.90 14.35
C VAL A 37 -6.69 -6.20 14.90
N TYR A 38 -7.44 -7.11 14.29
CA TYR A 38 -8.79 -7.48 14.76
C TYR A 38 -8.79 -8.14 16.14
N GLU A 39 -7.71 -8.84 16.50
CA GLU A 39 -7.53 -9.42 17.83
C GLU A 39 -7.21 -8.37 18.91
N LYS A 40 -6.43 -7.34 18.56
CA LYS A 40 -5.79 -6.44 19.55
C LYS A 40 -6.39 -5.05 19.61
N GLU A 41 -6.99 -4.58 18.52
CA GLU A 41 -7.56 -3.25 18.41
C GLU A 41 -9.08 -3.27 18.58
N THR A 42 -9.61 -2.17 19.10
CA THR A 42 -11.05 -1.99 19.21
C THR A 42 -11.67 -1.65 17.86
N VAL A 43 -12.97 -1.92 17.71
CA VAL A 43 -13.73 -1.55 16.50
C VAL A 43 -13.86 -0.04 16.26
N THR A 44 -13.42 0.79 17.21
CA THR A 44 -13.33 2.24 17.03
C THR A 44 -12.26 2.63 16.01
N LEU A 45 -11.22 1.80 15.82
CA LEU A 45 -10.29 1.93 14.70
C LEU A 45 -10.92 1.32 13.44
N LEU A 46 -11.67 2.13 12.70
CA LEU A 46 -12.53 1.65 11.63
C LEU A 46 -11.79 1.24 10.34
N ALA A 47 -10.66 1.88 10.03
CA ALA A 47 -10.00 1.74 8.72
C ALA A 47 -9.72 0.27 8.32
N PRO A 48 -9.15 -0.59 9.18
CA PRO A 48 -8.90 -2.00 8.85
C PRO A 48 -10.16 -2.83 8.53
N TYR A 49 -11.35 -2.36 8.95
CA TYR A 49 -12.62 -3.03 8.72
C TYR A 49 -13.34 -2.56 7.45
N VAL A 50 -13.04 -1.35 6.97
CA VAL A 50 -13.66 -0.77 5.76
C VAL A 50 -12.73 -0.87 4.55
N ILE A 51 -11.43 -0.75 4.78
CA ILE A 51 -10.38 -0.86 3.78
C ILE A 51 -9.36 -1.88 4.33
N PRO A 52 -9.54 -3.19 4.07
CA PRO A 52 -8.67 -4.24 4.61
C PRO A 52 -7.33 -4.24 3.88
N PHE A 53 -6.56 -3.17 4.04
CA PHE A 53 -5.33 -2.93 3.30
C PHE A 53 -4.17 -2.68 4.27
N VAL A 54 -2.98 -3.15 3.92
CA VAL A 54 -1.80 -3.12 4.79
C VAL A 54 -0.65 -2.50 4.00
N TRP A 55 0.01 -1.51 4.58
CA TRP A 55 1.16 -0.84 3.98
C TRP A 55 2.44 -1.43 4.57
N GLU A 56 3.38 -1.85 3.72
CA GLU A 56 4.74 -2.18 4.12
C GLU A 56 5.67 -0.98 3.90
N GLU A 57 5.54 -0.32 2.75
CA GLU A 57 6.38 0.81 2.35
C GLU A 57 5.59 1.75 1.41
N ALA A 58 5.84 3.06 1.49
CA ALA A 58 5.29 4.03 0.55
C ALA A 58 6.42 4.86 -0.08
N LYS A 59 6.29 5.15 -1.37
CA LYS A 59 7.26 5.91 -2.17
C LYS A 59 6.51 6.78 -3.16
N GLY A 60 6.66 8.11 -3.07
CA GLY A 60 6.06 9.04 -4.02
C GLY A 60 4.54 8.91 -4.04
N ALA A 61 3.96 8.61 -5.20
CA ALA A 61 2.52 8.40 -5.37
C ALA A 61 2.12 6.91 -5.32
N THR A 62 2.94 6.07 -4.68
CA THR A 62 2.75 4.61 -4.69
C THR A 62 2.98 3.97 -3.33
N ILE A 63 2.28 2.86 -3.09
CA ILE A 63 2.39 2.05 -1.87
C ILE A 63 2.68 0.61 -2.26
N LYS A 64 3.52 -0.07 -1.47
CA LYS A 64 3.75 -1.52 -1.54
C LYS A 64 3.18 -2.20 -0.30
N ASP A 65 2.41 -3.27 -0.50
CA ASP A 65 1.91 -4.12 0.59
C ASP A 65 2.90 -5.24 0.94
N PRO A 66 2.74 -5.93 2.09
CA PRO A 66 3.65 -7.01 2.50
C PRO A 66 3.69 -8.21 1.54
N ASP A 67 2.66 -8.35 0.69
CA ASP A 67 2.53 -9.42 -0.28
C ASP A 67 3.25 -9.10 -1.61
N GLY A 68 3.81 -7.88 -1.73
CA GLY A 68 4.58 -7.43 -2.89
C GLY A 68 3.72 -6.79 -3.98
N ASN A 69 2.44 -6.51 -3.72
CA ASN A 69 1.61 -5.74 -4.62
C ASN A 69 1.96 -4.25 -4.50
N THR A 70 1.92 -3.53 -5.61
CA THR A 70 2.11 -2.07 -5.65
C THR A 70 0.84 -1.36 -6.14
N PHE A 71 0.50 -0.24 -5.51
CA PHE A 71 -0.74 0.49 -5.67
C PHE A 71 -0.48 1.98 -5.88
N ILE A 72 -1.47 2.69 -6.44
CA ILE A 72 -1.48 4.15 -6.50
C ILE A 72 -1.96 4.69 -5.15
N ASP A 73 -1.18 5.59 -4.54
CA ASP A 73 -1.52 6.27 -3.30
C ASP A 73 -2.41 7.48 -3.59
N MET A 74 -3.72 7.28 -3.46
CA MET A 74 -4.71 8.35 -3.53
C MET A 74 -4.98 9.05 -2.18
N PRO A 75 -4.99 8.35 -1.03
CA PRO A 75 -5.29 8.98 0.26
C PRO A 75 -4.20 9.91 0.77
N ALA A 76 -2.92 9.67 0.44
CA ALA A 76 -1.78 10.44 0.96
C ALA A 76 -1.75 10.53 2.50
N GLY A 77 -2.25 9.51 3.18
CA GLY A 77 -2.24 9.40 4.65
C GLY A 77 -3.36 10.14 5.40
N VAL A 78 -4.51 10.41 4.74
CA VAL A 78 -5.70 11.02 5.36
C VAL A 78 -6.93 10.14 5.21
#